data_AF-A0ABD4PNT3-F1
#
_entry.id   AF-A0ABD4PNT3-F1
#
_cell.length_a   1.000
_cell.length_b   1.000
_cell.length_c   1.000
_cell.angle_alpha   90.00
_cell.angle_beta   90.00
_cell.angle_gamma   90.00
#
_symmetry.space_group_name_H-M   'P 1'
#
loop_
_entity.id
_entity.type
_entity.pdbx_description
1 polymer ?
#
loop_
_entity_poly.entity_id
_entity_poly.type
_entity_poly.pdbx_seq_one_letter_code
_entity_poly.pdbx_strand_id
1 'polypeptide(L)'
;MKRHLNTSYRLVWNHITGTLVVASELARSRGKGAGVAVALSLATVTSVPALAADTVVQAGETVNGGTLVNHDNQFVSGTADGVTVSTGLELGPDSDENT
;
A
#
# COMPACT_ATOMS: atom_id res chain seq x y z
N MET A 1 1.74 -42.85 -8.91
CA MET A 1 1.88 -42.15 -7.61
C MET A 1 1.89 -40.64 -7.85
N LYS A 2 0.86 -39.90 -7.43
CA LYS A 2 0.82 -38.43 -7.50
C LYS A 2 1.76 -37.87 -6.43
N ARG A 3 2.81 -37.16 -6.82
CA ARG A 3 3.69 -36.45 -5.87
C ARG A 3 2.99 -35.15 -5.47
N HIS A 4 2.53 -35.08 -4.23
CA HIS A 4 1.91 -33.91 -3.64
C HIS A 4 3.01 -32.84 -3.41
N LEU A 5 3.12 -31.84 -4.28
CA LEU A 5 3.96 -30.68 -4.00
C LEU A 5 3.32 -29.92 -2.84
N ASN A 6 3.96 -29.95 -1.68
CA ASN A 6 3.61 -29.05 -0.58
C ASN A 6 4.16 -27.66 -0.93
N THR A 7 3.43 -26.92 -1.74
CA THR A 7 3.72 -25.50 -1.99
C THR A 7 3.11 -24.71 -0.84
N SER A 8 3.87 -24.53 0.24
CA SER A 8 3.51 -23.58 1.29
C SER A 8 3.97 -22.19 0.88
N TYR A 9 3.02 -21.31 0.55
CA TYR A 9 3.27 -19.88 0.35
C TYR A 9 3.31 -19.20 1.73
N ARG A 10 4.36 -18.42 2.02
CA ARG A 10 4.44 -17.60 3.23
C ARG A 10 4.52 -16.13 2.85
N LEU A 11 3.64 -15.31 3.42
CA LEU A 11 3.74 -13.86 3.29
C LEU A 11 4.79 -13.35 4.30
N VAL A 12 5.74 -12.56 3.81
CA VAL A 12 6.80 -11.96 4.61
C VAL A 12 6.63 -10.44 4.56
N TRP A 13 6.50 -9.83 5.74
CA TRP A 13 6.45 -8.38 5.88
C TRP A 13 7.85 -7.79 5.74
N ASN A 14 8.07 -6.91 4.76
CA ASN A 14 9.30 -6.15 4.64
C ASN A 14 9.16 -4.82 5.38
N HIS A 15 9.87 -4.68 6.50
CA HIS A 15 9.80 -3.50 7.36
C HIS A 15 10.54 -2.27 6.81
N ILE A 16 11.37 -2.43 5.78
CA ILE A 16 12.11 -1.34 5.12
C ILE A 16 11.26 -0.71 4.02
N THR A 17 10.51 -1.52 3.27
CA THR A 17 9.68 -1.04 2.15
C THR A 17 8.19 -0.94 2.48
N GLY A 18 7.74 -1.48 3.63
CA GLY A 18 6.34 -1.44 4.05
C GLY A 18 5.42 -2.37 3.23
N THR A 19 5.96 -3.44 2.65
CA THR A 19 5.22 -4.30 1.70
C THR A 19 5.16 -5.77 2.15
N LEU A 20 4.03 -6.44 1.91
CA LEU A 20 3.90 -7.90 2.03
C LEU A 20 4.43 -8.58 0.76
N VAL A 21 5.43 -9.44 0.89
CA VAL A 21 6.00 -10.22 -0.22
C VAL A 21 5.61 -11.69 -0.06
N VAL A 22 5.09 -12.29 -1.12
CA VAL A 22 4.84 -13.74 -1.15
C VAL A 22 6.16 -14.46 -1.39
N ALA A 23 6.66 -15.17 -0.38
CA ALA A 23 7.79 -16.07 -0.52
C ALA A 23 7.28 -17.52 -0.62
N SER A 24 7.51 -18.16 -1.76
CA SER A 24 7.28 -19.61 -1.89
C SER A 24 8.49 -20.36 -1.36
N GLU A 25 8.29 -21.22 -0.35
CA GLU A 25 9.29 -22.20 0.02
C GLU A 25 9.27 -23.31 -1.05
N LEU A 26 10.07 -23.15 -2.11
CA LEU A 26 10.29 -24.23 -3.07
C LEU A 26 10.95 -25.37 -2.29
N ALA A 27 10.14 -26.39 -1.96
CA ALA A 27 10.53 -27.56 -1.19
C ALA A 27 11.97 -27.95 -1.50
N ARG A 28 12.86 -27.87 -0.50
CA ARG A 28 14.24 -28.36 -0.61
C ARG A 28 14.20 -29.80 -1.13
N SER A 29 14.38 -29.98 -2.44
CA SER A 29 14.72 -31.27 -2.98
C SER A 29 16.14 -31.54 -2.54
N ARG A 30 16.28 -32.38 -1.51
CA ARG A 30 17.57 -33.02 -1.19
C ARG A 30 18.06 -33.71 -2.47
N GLY A 31 18.98 -33.07 -3.16
CA GLY A 31 19.44 -33.52 -4.48
C GLY A 31 20.49 -32.57 -5.03
N LYS A 32 21.70 -32.67 -4.48
CA LYS A 32 23.00 -32.36 -5.08
C LYS A 32 22.94 -31.48 -6.35
N GLY A 33 23.17 -30.17 -6.18
CA GLY A 33 23.85 -29.36 -7.21
C GLY A 33 23.01 -28.57 -8.22
N ALA A 34 21.86 -28.00 -7.87
CA ALA A 34 21.20 -27.02 -8.74
C ALA A 34 20.85 -25.76 -7.95
N GLY A 35 21.45 -24.63 -8.36
CA GLY A 35 21.19 -23.31 -7.80
C GLY A 35 19.70 -23.00 -7.85
N VAL A 36 19.13 -22.78 -6.66
CA VAL A 36 17.73 -22.42 -6.48
C VAL A 36 17.56 -20.99 -6.96
N ALA A 37 17.14 -20.81 -8.21
CA ALA A 37 16.64 -19.54 -8.71
C ALA A 37 15.27 -19.29 -8.08
N VAL A 38 15.26 -18.59 -6.94
CA VAL A 38 14.04 -18.05 -6.34
C VAL A 38 13.53 -16.97 -7.27
N ALA A 39 12.54 -17.29 -8.11
CA ALA A 39 11.81 -16.30 -8.89
C ALA A 39 10.92 -15.50 -7.92
N LEU A 40 11.48 -14.42 -7.37
CA LEU A 40 10.78 -13.47 -6.51
C LEU A 40 9.79 -12.68 -7.36
N SER A 41 8.53 -13.11 -7.42
CA SER A 41 7.48 -12.36 -8.12
C SER A 41 6.95 -11.27 -7.20
N LEU A 42 7.34 -10.03 -7.48
CA LEU A 42 6.87 -8.84 -6.78
C LEU A 42 5.47 -8.46 -7.29
N ALA A 43 4.42 -8.91 -6.62
CA ALA A 43 3.07 -8.39 -6.84
C ALA A 43 2.88 -7.21 -5.88
N THR A 44 2.93 -5.98 -6.41
CA THR A 44 2.63 -4.76 -5.67
C THR A 44 1.12 -4.71 -5.43
N VAL A 45 0.68 -5.12 -4.24
CA VAL A 45 -0.67 -4.83 -3.77
C VAL A 45 -0.69 -3.36 -3.39
N THR A 46 -1.25 -2.52 -4.27
CA THR A 46 -1.58 -1.13 -3.93
C THR A 46 -2.75 -1.19 -2.94
N SER A 47 -2.44 -1.17 -1.64
CA SER A 47 -3.46 -0.97 -0.62
C SER A 47 -4.00 0.45 -0.76
N VAL A 48 -5.29 0.56 -1.09
CA VAL A 48 -6.04 1.81 -0.96
C VAL A 48 -6.24 2.01 0.54
N PRO A 49 -5.74 3.08 1.18
CA PRO A 49 -6.02 3.31 2.58
C PRO A 49 -7.48 3.75 2.70
N ALA A 50 -8.31 2.90 3.31
CA ALA A 50 -9.68 3.22 3.73
C ALA A 50 -9.71 3.24 5.25
N LEU A 51 -9.32 4.38 5.80
CA LEU A 51 -9.28 4.78 7.21
C LEU A 51 -9.19 6.29 7.07
N ALA A 52 -10.11 7.11 7.62
CA ALA A 52 -10.18 8.58 7.48
C ALA A 52 -8.86 9.15 6.93
N ALA A 53 -8.83 9.32 5.61
CA ALA A 53 -7.62 9.03 4.85
C ALA A 53 -6.72 10.24 4.85
N ASP A 54 -5.86 10.32 5.86
CA ASP A 54 -4.65 11.14 5.83
C ASP A 54 -3.84 10.76 4.59
N THR A 55 -4.14 11.44 3.49
CA THR A 55 -3.44 11.27 2.22
C THR A 55 -2.26 12.21 2.19
N VAL A 56 -1.09 11.69 1.81
CA VAL A 56 0.12 12.50 1.74
C VAL A 56 0.62 12.52 0.31
N VAL A 57 0.73 13.71 -0.26
CA VAL A 57 1.31 13.94 -1.58
C VAL A 57 2.74 14.42 -1.37
N GLN A 58 3.72 13.59 -1.67
CA GLN A 58 5.13 13.88 -1.41
C GLN A 58 5.69 14.92 -2.38
N ALA A 59 6.81 15.56 -2.02
CA ALA A 59 7.48 16.49 -2.91
C ALA A 59 7.89 15.81 -4.24
N GLY A 60 7.52 16.41 -5.37
CA GLY A 60 7.73 15.85 -6.70
C GLY A 60 6.68 14.82 -7.14
N GLU A 61 5.71 14.49 -6.28
CA GLU A 61 4.53 13.70 -6.63
C GLU A 61 3.44 14.63 -7.20
N THR A 62 2.72 14.14 -8.22
CA THR A 62 1.54 14.80 -8.75
C THR A 62 0.36 13.86 -8.66
N VAL A 63 -0.63 14.20 -7.84
CA VAL A 63 -1.92 13.52 -7.77
C VAL A 63 -2.97 14.33 -8.51
N ASN A 64 -3.85 13.65 -9.23
CA ASN A 64 -4.92 14.28 -10.00
C ASN A 64 -6.28 13.74 -9.56
N GLY A 65 -7.22 14.64 -9.31
CA GLY A 65 -8.57 14.33 -8.88
C GLY A 65 -8.65 13.87 -7.42
N GLY A 66 -9.81 13.32 -7.05
CA GLY A 66 -10.13 12.89 -5.69
C GLY A 66 -11.13 13.81 -5.01
N THR A 67 -11.75 13.29 -3.95
CA THR A 67 -12.78 14.00 -3.19
C THR A 67 -12.50 13.81 -1.71
N LEU A 68 -12.30 14.89 -0.97
CA LEU A 68 -12.15 14.90 0.49
C LEU A 68 -13.53 15.13 1.12
N VAL A 69 -13.96 14.20 1.97
CA VAL A 69 -15.27 14.21 2.65
C VAL A 69 -15.10 13.72 4.09
N ASN A 70 -16.11 13.90 4.93
CA ASN A 70 -16.19 13.23 6.25
C ASN A 70 -14.96 13.45 7.17
N HIS A 71 -14.35 14.63 7.15
CA HIS A 71 -13.12 14.98 7.87
C HIS A 71 -11.89 14.22 7.36
N ASP A 72 -11.81 13.96 6.05
CA ASP A 72 -10.59 13.49 5.39
C ASP A 72 -9.57 14.64 5.29
N ASN A 73 -8.30 14.34 5.60
CA ASN A 73 -7.21 15.29 5.49
C ASN A 73 -6.27 14.92 4.33
N GLN A 74 -5.76 15.93 3.62
CA GLN A 74 -4.72 15.75 2.63
C GLN A 74 -3.53 16.68 2.90
N PHE A 75 -2.37 16.09 3.15
CA PHE A 75 -1.12 16.80 3.34
C PHE A 75 -0.36 16.86 2.03
N VAL A 76 -0.28 18.06 1.43
CA VAL A 76 0.34 18.25 0.12
C VAL A 76 1.70 18.93 0.26
N SER A 77 2.77 18.18 0.03
CA SER A 77 4.14 18.69 -0.20
C SER A 77 4.54 18.71 -1.69
N GLY A 78 3.76 18.04 -2.55
CA GLY A 78 3.90 18.03 -4.02
C GLY A 78 2.82 18.83 -4.73
N THR A 79 2.16 18.23 -5.72
CA THR A 79 1.08 18.85 -6.48
C THR A 79 -0.19 17.99 -6.43
N ALA A 80 -1.30 18.60 -6.05
CA ALA A 80 -2.62 17.96 -6.04
C ALA A 80 -3.58 18.80 -6.91
N ASP A 81 -3.86 18.31 -8.10
CA ASP A 81 -4.66 19.03 -9.11
C ASP A 81 -6.08 18.46 -9.20
N GLY A 82 -7.08 19.34 -9.20
CA GLY A 82 -8.48 18.95 -9.40
C GLY A 82 -9.11 18.17 -8.24
N VAL A 83 -8.56 18.29 -7.03
CA VAL A 83 -9.15 17.73 -5.81
C VAL A 83 -10.42 18.51 -5.44
N THR A 84 -11.51 17.79 -5.19
CA THR A 84 -12.74 18.38 -4.65
C THR A 84 -12.72 18.31 -3.13
N VAL A 85 -12.72 19.47 -2.46
CA VAL A 85 -12.75 19.53 -0.98
C VAL A 85 -14.19 19.81 -0.54
N SER A 86 -14.79 18.88 0.18
CA SER A 86 -16.17 18.97 0.70
C SER A 86 -16.22 18.70 2.20
N THR A 87 -15.14 19.07 2.90
CA THR A 87 -14.95 18.88 4.34
C THR A 87 -14.03 19.96 4.93
N GLY A 88 -13.95 20.08 6.26
CA GLY A 88 -13.09 21.04 6.99
C GLY A 88 -13.79 22.35 7.39
N LEU A 89 -15.12 22.41 7.28
CA LEU A 89 -15.94 23.58 7.65
C LEU A 89 -17.34 23.19 8.15
N GLU A 90 -17.49 21.97 8.63
CA GLU A 90 -18.76 21.39 9.06
C GLU A 90 -19.39 22.18 10.22
N LEU A 91 -18.57 22.78 11.07
CA LEU A 91 -18.99 23.59 12.22
C LEU A 91 -19.07 25.08 11.90
N GLY A 92 -18.78 25.48 10.65
CA GLY A 92 -18.77 26.87 10.19
C GLY A 92 -17.46 27.60 10.46
N PRO A 93 -17.25 28.78 9.86
CA PRO A 93 -15.94 29.45 9.81
C PRO A 93 -15.46 30.02 11.16
N ASP A 94 -16.36 30.19 12.12
CA ASP A 94 -16.05 30.76 13.44
C ASP A 94 -15.64 29.69 14.46
N SER A 95 -15.72 28.40 14.11
CA SER A 95 -15.32 27.30 14.97
C SER A 95 -13.84 26.98 14.84
N ASP A 96 -13.16 26.86 15.99
CA ASP A 96 -11.80 26.36 16.13
C ASP A 96 -11.71 24.83 16.21
N GLU A 97 -12.86 24.14 16.14
CA GLU A 97 -12.97 22.68 16.20
C GLU A 97 -13.07 22.03 14.80
N ASN A 98 -13.07 22.81 13.72
CA ASN A 98 -12.96 22.24 12.37
C ASN A 98 -11.56 21.63 12.18
N THR A 99 -11.53 20.36 11.74
CA THR A 99 -10.31 19.57 11.46
C THR A 99 -10.31 19.04 10.05
#